data_AF-A0A921MP17-F1
#
_entry.id   AF-A0A921MP17-F1
#
_cell.length_a   1.000
_cell.length_b   1.000
_cell.length_c   1.000
_cell.angle_alpha   90.00
_cell.angle_beta   90.00
_cell.angle_gamma   90.00
#
_symmetry.space_group_name_H-M   'P 1'
#
loop_
_entity.id
_entity.type
_entity.pdbx_description
1 polymer ?
#
loop_
_entity_poly.entity_id
_entity_poly.type
_entity_poly.pdbx_seq_one_letter_code
_entity_poly.pdbx_strand_id
1 'polypeptide(L)'
;RPITVAEKSSIQIGHAVWVKENCVPLTDGVDCGNCARHCPTGAIQMVASNPDVADSPKIPVVNVERCIGCGTCENLCPARPFSAIYVEGHKNHRII
;
A
#
# COMPACT_ATOMS: atom_id res chain seq x y z
N ARG A 1 -19.80 -19.62 8.82
CA ARG A 1 -19.99 -20.05 7.42
C ARG A 1 -18.74 -19.64 6.63
N PRO A 2 -18.17 -20.51 5.78
CA PRO A 2 -17.11 -20.09 4.85
C PRO A 2 -17.61 -18.95 3.94
N ILE A 3 -16.72 -18.04 3.56
CA ILE A 3 -16.99 -16.98 2.58
C ILE A 3 -16.17 -17.22 1.32
N THR A 4 -16.69 -16.78 0.17
CA THR A 4 -16.03 -16.84 -1.12
C THR A 4 -14.85 -15.85 -1.18
N VAL A 5 -13.94 -16.07 -2.14
CA VAL A 5 -12.82 -15.14 -2.40
C VAL A 5 -13.33 -13.76 -2.80
N ALA A 6 -14.41 -13.70 -3.57
CA ALA A 6 -15.06 -12.46 -3.98
C ALA A 6 -15.62 -11.71 -2.76
N GLU A 7 -16.38 -12.39 -1.89
CA GLU A 7 -16.88 -11.79 -0.64
C GLU A 7 -15.74 -11.31 0.26
N LYS A 8 -14.64 -12.06 0.37
CA LYS A 8 -13.47 -11.61 1.16
C LYS A 8 -12.84 -10.34 0.57
N SER A 9 -12.78 -10.25 -0.76
CA SER A 9 -12.15 -9.14 -1.47
C SER A 9 -13.04 -7.89 -1.59
N SER A 10 -14.33 -8.00 -1.25
CA SER A 10 -15.26 -6.87 -1.18
C SER A 10 -15.46 -6.33 0.23
N ILE A 11 -14.73 -6.84 1.23
CA ILE A 11 -14.80 -6.35 2.61
C ILE A 11 -13.53 -5.56 2.91
N GLN A 12 -13.71 -4.29 3.24
CA GLN A 12 -12.66 -3.46 3.81
C GLN A 12 -12.59 -3.70 5.32
N ILE A 13 -11.46 -4.27 5.76
CA ILE A 13 -11.15 -4.51 7.18
C ILE A 13 -10.16 -3.49 7.75
N GLY A 14 -9.60 -2.64 6.89
CA GLY A 14 -8.63 -1.62 7.25
C GLY A 14 -8.15 -0.86 6.02
N HIS A 15 -7.13 -0.04 6.21
CA HIS A 15 -6.53 0.75 5.13
C HIS A 15 -5.02 0.85 5.31
N ALA A 16 -4.31 0.94 4.18
CA ALA A 16 -2.87 1.10 4.20
C ALA A 16 -2.49 2.58 4.40
N VAL A 17 -1.54 2.82 5.29
CA VAL A 17 -0.95 4.13 5.59
C VAL A 17 0.52 4.09 5.18
N TRP A 18 0.94 5.06 4.37
CA TRP A 18 2.31 5.19 3.89
C TRP A 18 3.07 6.25 4.70
N VAL A 19 4.30 5.93 5.07
CA VAL A 19 5.23 6.80 5.82
C VAL A 19 6.37 7.18 4.88
N LYS A 20 6.40 8.46 4.52
CA LYS A 20 7.32 9.01 3.53
C LYS A 20 8.78 8.81 3.94
N GLU A 21 9.08 9.05 5.22
CA GLU A 21 10.41 9.08 5.82
C GLU A 21 11.10 7.71 5.80
N ASN A 22 10.34 6.63 5.64
CA ASN A 22 10.84 5.25 5.66
C ASN A 22 10.95 4.64 4.25
N CYS A 23 10.44 5.32 3.21
CA CYS A 23 10.26 4.72 1.90
C CYS A 23 11.60 4.58 1.15
N VAL A 24 12.01 3.36 0.83
CA VAL A 24 13.33 3.09 0.23
C VAL A 24 13.66 3.88 -1.05
N PRO A 25 12.70 4.24 -1.95
CA PRO A 25 13.00 5.14 -3.06
C PRO A 25 13.42 6.53 -2.63
N LEU A 26 12.95 7.01 -1.48
CA LEU A 26 13.31 8.32 -0.94
C LEU A 26 14.53 8.27 -0.02
N THR A 27 14.71 7.20 0.75
CA THR A 27 15.82 7.09 1.70
C THR A 27 17.11 6.63 1.03
N ASP A 28 17.01 5.68 0.09
CA ASP A 28 18.16 4.96 -0.46
C ASP A 28 18.37 5.30 -1.95
N GLY A 29 17.44 6.02 -2.58
CA GLY A 29 17.51 6.42 -3.99
C GLY A 29 17.37 5.27 -4.99
N VAL A 30 16.74 4.16 -4.58
CA VAL A 30 16.56 2.97 -5.42
C VAL A 30 15.10 2.79 -5.86
N ASP A 31 14.89 2.14 -7.01
CA ASP A 31 13.53 1.81 -7.43
C ASP A 31 12.91 0.73 -6.54
N CYS A 32 11.72 1.01 -6.02
CA CYS A 32 10.90 0.04 -5.29
C CYS A 32 9.43 0.20 -5.67
N GLY A 33 8.70 -0.91 -5.68
CA GLY A 33 7.26 -0.93 -5.95
C GLY A 33 6.57 -2.17 -5.39
N ASN A 34 7.16 -2.81 -4.36
CA ASN A 34 6.66 -4.08 -3.84
C ASN A 34 5.20 -4.00 -3.37
N CYS A 35 4.86 -2.90 -2.67
CA CYS A 35 3.50 -2.65 -2.18
C CYS A 35 2.48 -2.59 -3.34
N ALA A 36 2.82 -1.91 -4.43
CA ALA A 36 1.98 -1.84 -5.63
C ALA A 36 1.90 -3.19 -6.36
N ARG A 37 3.06 -3.83 -6.62
CA ARG A 37 3.14 -5.09 -7.38
C ARG A 37 2.35 -6.24 -6.75
N HIS A 38 2.24 -6.26 -5.43
CA HIS A 38 1.56 -7.32 -4.68
C HIS A 38 0.21 -6.89 -4.11
N CYS A 39 -0.31 -5.72 -4.49
CA CYS A 39 -1.63 -5.30 -4.05
C CYS A 39 -2.71 -6.08 -4.81
N PRO A 40 -3.48 -6.99 -4.17
CA PRO A 40 -4.41 -7.85 -4.88
C PRO A 40 -5.60 -7.09 -5.49
N THR A 41 -5.94 -5.92 -4.95
CA THR A 41 -7.05 -5.08 -5.44
C THR A 41 -6.59 -3.96 -6.36
N GLY A 42 -5.27 -3.85 -6.61
CA GLY A 42 -4.69 -2.74 -7.37
C GLY A 42 -4.91 -1.38 -6.71
N ALA A 43 -5.05 -1.33 -5.39
CA ALA A 43 -5.29 -0.10 -4.65
C ALA A 43 -4.07 0.83 -4.54
N ILE A 44 -2.88 0.36 -4.92
CA ILE A 44 -1.63 1.12 -4.77
C ILE A 44 -1.00 1.34 -6.14
N GLN A 45 -0.69 2.59 -6.47
CA GLN A 45 0.02 2.98 -7.69
C GLN A 45 1.34 3.66 -7.34
N MET A 46 2.36 3.47 -8.18
CA MET A 46 3.65 4.16 -8.05
C MET A 46 3.65 5.40 -8.95
N VAL A 47 3.76 6.59 -8.36
CA VAL A 47 3.75 7.88 -9.07
C VAL A 47 5.04 8.65 -8.78
N ALA A 48 5.42 9.59 -9.65
CA ALA A 48 6.56 10.46 -9.43
C ALA A 48 6.40 11.23 -8.11
N SER A 49 7.45 11.24 -7.27
CA SER A 49 7.44 11.97 -5.99
C SER A 49 7.46 13.48 -6.18
N ASN A 50 8.03 13.95 -7.28
CA ASN A 50 7.96 15.33 -7.73
C ASN A 50 7.60 15.35 -9.23
N PRO A 51 6.41 15.84 -9.62
CA PRO A 51 5.97 15.85 -11.00
C PRO A 51 6.78 16.82 -11.89
N ASP A 52 7.43 17.83 -11.29
CA ASP A 52 8.20 18.84 -12.03
C ASP A 52 9.64 18.39 -12.32
N VAL A 53 10.08 17.26 -11.75
CA VAL A 53 11.42 16.71 -11.93
C VAL A 53 11.33 15.42 -12.72
N ALA A 54 11.80 15.47 -13.97
CA ALA A 54 12.06 14.27 -14.77
C ALA A 54 13.01 13.36 -13.99
N ASP A 55 12.61 12.11 -13.77
CA ASP A 55 13.34 11.09 -13.01
C ASP A 55 13.28 11.21 -11.47
N SER A 56 12.33 11.96 -10.91
CA SER A 56 12.09 11.87 -9.47
C SER A 56 11.70 10.43 -9.04
N PRO A 57 12.16 9.95 -7.87
CA PRO A 57 11.83 8.61 -7.40
C PRO A 57 10.32 8.40 -7.37
N LYS A 58 9.87 7.18 -7.68
CA LYS A 58 8.45 6.85 -7.60
C LYS A 58 8.05 6.43 -6.19
N ILE A 59 6.92 6.94 -5.72
CA ILE A 59 6.36 6.67 -4.39
C ILE A 59 4.96 6.08 -4.49
N PRO A 60 4.53 5.28 -3.50
CA PRO A 60 3.19 4.71 -3.51
C PRO A 60 2.13 5.76 -3.18
N VAL A 61 1.03 5.74 -3.92
CA VAL A 61 -0.23 6.41 -3.58
C VAL A 61 -1.29 5.34 -3.38
N VAL A 62 -2.00 5.42 -2.25
CA VAL A 62 -3.03 4.45 -1.86
C VAL A 62 -4.41 5.01 -2.17
N ASN A 63 -5.18 4.30 -2.99
CA ASN A 63 -6.62 4.49 -3.13
C ASN A 63 -7.33 3.78 -1.98
N VAL A 64 -7.77 4.55 -0.99
CA VAL A 64 -8.42 4.03 0.22
C VAL A 64 -9.74 3.32 -0.10
N GLU A 65 -10.48 3.75 -1.10
CA GLU A 65 -11.76 3.11 -1.48
C GLU A 65 -11.58 1.71 -2.10
N ARG A 66 -10.38 1.39 -2.61
CA ARG A 66 -10.04 0.06 -3.15
C ARG A 66 -9.20 -0.79 -2.18
N CYS A 67 -8.63 -0.16 -1.15
CA CYS A 67 -7.76 -0.85 -0.21
C CYS A 67 -8.62 -1.69 0.74
N ILE A 68 -8.45 -3.00 0.76
CA ILE A 68 -9.19 -3.87 1.69
C ILE A 68 -8.52 -4.02 3.06
N GLY A 69 -7.32 -3.49 3.26
CA GLY A 69 -6.57 -3.65 4.52
C GLY A 69 -5.97 -5.06 4.70
N CYS A 70 -5.56 -5.74 3.64
CA CYS A 70 -5.07 -7.12 3.70
C CYS A 70 -3.65 -7.32 4.28
N GLY A 71 -2.85 -6.26 4.43
CA GLY A 71 -1.51 -6.32 5.02
C GLY A 71 -0.38 -6.84 4.10
N THR A 72 -0.66 -7.26 2.86
CA THR A 72 0.38 -7.75 1.94
C THR A 72 1.47 -6.71 1.66
N CYS A 73 1.08 -5.43 1.52
CA CYS A 73 2.02 -4.34 1.29
C CYS A 73 2.96 -4.08 2.47
N GLU A 74 2.45 -4.19 3.70
CA GLU A 74 3.22 -4.06 4.94
C GLU A 74 4.21 -5.22 5.09
N ASN A 75 3.73 -6.45 4.93
CA ASN A 75 4.55 -7.66 5.08
C ASN A 75 5.72 -7.74 4.08
N LEU A 76 5.50 -7.25 2.85
CA LEU A 76 6.52 -7.27 1.79
C LEU A 76 7.36 -5.99 1.70
N CYS A 77 7.13 -5.02 2.59
CA CYS A 77 7.89 -3.79 2.61
C CYS A 77 9.35 -4.10 3.02
N PRO A 78 10.36 -3.75 2.20
CA PRO A 78 11.77 -4.00 2.54
C PRO A 78 12.36 -2.94 3.47
N ALA A 79 11.66 -1.83 3.73
CA ALA A 79 12.14 -0.76 4.58
C ALA A 79 12.43 -1.25 6.01
N ARG A 80 13.58 -0.87 6.56
CA ARG A 80 14.03 -1.25 7.91
C ARG A 80 14.62 -0.04 8.62
N PRO A 81 14.54 0.03 9.96
CA PRO A 81 13.94 -0.94 10.87
C PRO A 81 12.40 -0.92 10.88
N PHE A 82 11.79 0.15 10.37
CA PHE A 82 10.34 0.31 10.30
C PHE A 82 9.85 0.22 8.85
N SER A 83 8.70 -0.42 8.65
CA SER A 83 8.05 -0.46 7.34
C SER A 83 7.69 0.94 6.86
N ALA A 84 7.75 1.16 5.56
CA ALA A 84 7.29 2.40 4.91
C ALA A 84 5.79 2.43 4.67
N ILE A 85 5.11 1.30 4.82
CA ILE A 85 3.67 1.19 4.67
C ILE A 85 3.18 0.16 5.68
N TYR A 86 2.09 0.49 6.38
CA TYR A 86 1.47 -0.37 7.39
C TYR A 86 -0.06 -0.31 7.25
N VAL A 87 -0.78 -1.24 7.88
CA VAL A 87 -2.25 -1.26 7.84
C VAL A 87 -2.84 -0.86 9.18
N GLU A 88 -3.76 0.10 9.14
CA GLU A 88 -4.64 0.41 10.26
C GLU A 88 -5.99 -0.29 10.09
N GLY A 89 -6.34 -1.13 11.06
CA GLY A 89 -7.61 -1.84 11.10
C GLY A 89 -8.80 -0.93 11.38
N HIS A 90 -9.93 -1.21 10.76
CA HIS A 90 -11.19 -0.52 11.05
C HIS A 90 -11.97 -1.26 12.13
N LYS A 91 -12.53 -0.53 13.10
CA LYS A 91 -13.39 -1.13 14.14
C LYS A 91 -14.65 -1.77 13.57
N ASN A 92 -15.19 -1.19 12.50
CA ASN A 92 -16.34 -1.70 11.77
C ASN A 92 -15.91 -1.96 10.34
N HIS A 93 -16.02 -3.21 9.89
CA HIS A 93 -15.72 -3.57 8.51
C HIS A 93 -16.88 -3.14 7.60
N ARG A 94 -16.57 -2.69 6.39
CA ARG A 94 -17.58 -2.25 5.41
C ARG A 94 -17.40 -2.96 4.08
N ILE A 95 -18.49 -3.07 3.33
CA ILE A 95 -18.46 -3.60 1.96
C ILE A 95 -18.06 -2.45 1.02
N ILE A 96 -17.19 -2.76 0.05
CA ILE A 96 -16.75 -1.85 -1.01
C ILE A 96 -17.09 -2.42 -2.39
#